data_AF-A0A0F9HVQ8-F1
#
_entry.id   AF-A0A0F9HVQ8-F1
#
_cell.length_a   1.000
_cell.length_b   1.000
_cell.length_c   1.000
_cell.angle_alpha   90.00
_cell.angle_beta   90.00
_cell.angle_gamma   90.00
#
_symmetry.space_group_name_H-M   'P 1'
#
loop_
_entity.id
_entity.type
_entity.pdbx_description
1 polymer ?
#
loop_
_entity_poly.entity_id
_entity_poly.type
_entity_poly.pdbx_seq_one_letter_code
_entity_poly.pdbx_strand_id
1 'polypeptide(L)'
;MKFDKNHKVIFSSLTKEESVAFISFLEKEIERHGMALADALANTSNRGEAPFWDSAILRHNEDVSDIEVLIETVEHWFSLKGK
;
A
#
# COMPACT_ATOMS: atom_id res chain seq x y z
N MET A 1 0.39 -18.53 -0.35
CA MET A 1 1.05 -17.48 0.49
C MET A 1 1.44 -18.01 1.87
N LYS A 2 2.72 -17.93 2.25
CA LYS A 2 3.21 -18.30 3.60
C LYS A 2 3.62 -17.06 4.39
N PHE A 3 3.41 -17.12 5.71
CA PHE A 3 3.81 -16.07 6.64
C PHE A 3 4.94 -16.56 7.55
N ASP A 4 5.84 -15.66 7.94
CA ASP A 4 6.85 -15.95 8.95
C ASP A 4 6.26 -15.94 10.37
N LYS A 5 7.08 -16.25 11.36
CA LYS A 5 6.70 -16.23 12.78
C LYS A 5 6.21 -14.86 13.28
N ASN A 6 6.43 -13.79 12.52
CA ASN A 6 6.01 -12.42 12.82
C ASN A 6 4.78 -12.00 12.00
N HIS A 7 4.09 -12.94 11.35
CA HIS A 7 2.96 -12.67 10.45
C HIS A 7 3.33 -11.80 9.23
N LYS A 8 4.60 -11.78 8.83
CA LYS A 8 5.05 -11.11 7.60
C LYS A 8 5.03 -12.08 6.43
N VAL A 9 4.68 -11.58 5.25
CA VAL A 9 4.69 -12.38 4.01
C VAL A 9 6.11 -12.84 3.70
N ILE A 10 6.30 -14.13 3.48
CA ILE A 10 7.58 -14.69 3.03
C ILE A 10 7.62 -14.56 1.50
N PHE A 11 8.23 -13.48 1.00
CA PHE A 11 8.33 -13.18 -0.43
C PHE A 11 8.98 -14.31 -1.25
N SER A 12 9.90 -15.09 -0.66
CA SER A 12 10.53 -16.24 -1.31
C SER A 12 9.61 -17.44 -1.53
N SER A 13 8.34 -17.37 -1.08
CA SER A 13 7.35 -18.44 -1.22
C SER A 13 6.23 -18.14 -2.21
N LEU A 14 6.19 -16.94 -2.80
CA LEU A 14 5.19 -16.56 -3.79
C LEU A 14 5.51 -17.21 -5.15
N THR A 15 4.50 -17.77 -5.82
CA THR A 15 4.60 -18.10 -7.25
C THR A 15 4.34 -16.87 -8.13
N LYS A 16 4.63 -16.98 -9.42
CA LYS A 16 4.35 -15.92 -10.40
C LYS A 16 2.85 -15.62 -10.51
N GLU A 17 1.99 -16.63 -10.38
CA GLU A 17 0.54 -16.47 -10.40
C GLU A 17 0.06 -15.79 -9.12
N GLU A 18 0.60 -16.17 -7.95
CA GLU A 18 0.30 -15.53 -6.68
C GLU A 18 0.78 -14.08 -6.64
N SER A 19 1.90 -13.73 -7.31
CA SER A 19 2.42 -12.37 -7.34
C SER A 19 1.49 -11.40 -8.08
N VAL A 20 0.77 -11.86 -9.11
CA VAL A 20 -0.24 -11.04 -9.79
C VAL A 20 -1.40 -10.73 -8.86
N ALA A 21 -1.92 -11.73 -8.14
CA ALA A 21 -2.97 -11.52 -7.16
C ALA A 21 -2.52 -10.61 -6.00
N PHE A 22 -1.25 -10.71 -5.60
CA PHE A 22 -0.66 -9.85 -4.59
C PHE A 22 -0.54 -8.39 -5.07
N ILE A 23 -0.09 -8.15 -6.31
CA ILE A 23 -0.08 -6.81 -6.90
C ILE A 23 -1.49 -6.22 -6.94
N SER A 24 -2.49 -6.98 -7.39
CA SER A 24 -3.88 -6.50 -7.39
C SER A 24 -4.43 -6.23 -5.98
N PHE A 25 -3.94 -6.93 -4.95
CA PHE A 25 -4.25 -6.59 -3.56
C PHE A 25 -3.61 -5.25 -3.16
N LEU A 26 -2.34 -5.02 -3.51
CA LEU A 26 -1.64 -3.77 -3.24
C LEU A 26 -2.27 -2.57 -3.96
N GLU A 27 -2.70 -2.73 -5.22
CA GLU A 27 -3.42 -1.69 -5.97
C GLU A 27 -4.72 -1.28 -5.26
N LYS A 28 -5.47 -2.24 -4.70
CA LYS A 28 -6.67 -1.95 -3.89
C LYS A 28 -6.35 -1.25 -2.58
N GLU A 29 -5.20 -1.55 -1.97
CA GLU A 29 -4.76 -0.82 -0.79
C GLU A 29 -4.41 0.64 -1.12
N ILE A 30 -3.80 0.91 -2.29
CA ILE A 30 -3.61 2.29 -2.79
C ILE A 30 -4.96 3.00 -2.92
N GLU A 31 -5.96 2.36 -3.55
CA GLU A 31 -7.31 2.94 -3.68
C GLU A 31 -7.92 3.24 -2.30
N ARG A 32 -7.78 2.33 -1.34
CA ARG A 32 -8.27 2.48 0.04
C ARG A 32 -7.59 3.67 0.73
N HIS A 33 -6.27 3.79 0.62
CA HIS A 33 -5.53 4.91 1.17
C HIS A 33 -5.86 6.23 0.49
N GLY A 34 -6.09 6.25 -0.83
CA GLY A 34 -6.55 7.42 -1.56
C GLY A 34 -7.91 7.93 -1.08
N MET A 35 -8.87 7.03 -0.80
CA MET A 35 -10.14 7.41 -0.19
C MET A 35 -9.99 7.97 1.22
N ALA A 36 -9.16 7.34 2.05
CA ALA A 36 -8.88 7.81 3.42
C ALA A 36 -8.15 9.16 3.44
N LEU A 37 -7.26 9.40 2.47
CA LEU A 37 -6.60 10.68 2.25
C LEU A 37 -7.61 11.78 1.89
N ALA A 38 -8.55 11.49 0.98
CA ALA A 38 -9.59 12.44 0.60
C ALA A 38 -10.49 12.81 1.79
N ASP A 39 -10.85 11.83 2.62
CA ASP A 39 -11.59 12.05 3.86
C ASP A 39 -10.79 12.90 4.85
N ALA A 40 -9.50 12.59 5.06
CA ALA A 40 -8.65 13.36 5.95
C ALA A 40 -8.50 14.82 5.49
N LEU A 41 -8.29 15.05 4.18
CA LEU A 41 -8.22 16.38 3.58
C LEU A 41 -9.51 17.18 3.82
N ALA A 42 -10.68 16.56 3.68
CA ALA A 42 -11.96 17.22 3.93
C ALA A 42 -12.13 17.66 5.39
N ASN A 43 -11.52 16.94 6.33
CA ASN A 43 -11.62 17.19 7.77
C ASN A 43 -10.53 18.13 8.34
N THR A 44 -9.51 18.51 7.57
CA THR A 44 -8.43 19.44 8.01
C THR A 44 -8.93 20.80 8.51
N SER A 45 -10.10 21.24 8.04
CA SER A 45 -10.72 22.51 8.46
C SER A 45 -11.32 22.47 9.88
N ASN A 46 -11.45 21.29 10.48
CA ASN A 46 -11.93 21.10 11.86
C ASN A 46 -10.82 21.47 12.86
N ARG A 47 -10.81 22.74 13.27
CA ARG A 47 -9.72 23.37 14.06
C ARG A 47 -9.31 22.62 15.34
N GLY A 48 -10.20 21.84 15.96
CA GLY A 48 -9.88 21.06 17.16
C GLY A 48 -9.00 19.82 16.88
N GLU A 49 -8.97 19.37 15.63
CA GLU A 49 -8.35 18.10 15.22
C GLU A 49 -7.41 18.26 14.02
N ALA A 50 -7.16 19.50 13.56
CA ALA A 50 -6.31 19.74 12.40
C ALA A 50 -4.95 19.00 12.45
N PRO A 51 -4.21 18.97 13.58
CA PRO A 51 -2.97 18.20 13.67
C PRO A 51 -3.14 16.69 13.50
N PHE A 52 -4.28 16.15 13.94
CA PHE A 52 -4.62 14.73 13.76
C PHE A 52 -4.86 14.41 12.29
N TRP A 53 -5.62 15.26 11.59
CA TRP A 53 -5.92 15.11 10.17
C TRP A 53 -4.68 15.32 9.29
N ASP A 54 -3.84 16.30 9.62
CA ASP A 54 -2.55 16.52 8.96
C ASP A 54 -1.62 15.29 9.09
N SER A 55 -1.59 14.68 10.29
CA SER A 55 -0.84 13.45 10.49
C SER A 55 -1.44 12.26 9.72
N ALA A 56 -2.77 12.18 9.60
CA ALA A 56 -3.43 11.14 8.80
C ALA A 56 -3.10 11.28 7.30
N ILE A 57 -3.08 12.50 6.77
CA ILE A 57 -2.66 12.81 5.40
C ILE A 57 -1.23 12.32 5.14
N LEU A 58 -0.29 12.65 6.02
CA LEU A 58 1.10 12.23 5.89
C LEU A 58 1.23 10.70 5.85
N ARG A 59 0.60 10.01 6.82
CA ARG A 59 0.64 8.54 6.88
C ARG A 59 0.08 7.90 5.60
N HIS A 60 -1.06 8.37 5.11
CA HIS A 60 -1.66 7.76 3.92
C HIS A 60 -0.86 8.04 2.63
N ASN A 61 -0.21 9.19 2.53
CA ASN A 61 0.73 9.45 1.43
C ASN A 61 1.97 8.55 1.51
N GLU A 62 2.54 8.39 2.70
CA GLU A 62 3.68 7.48 2.94
C GLU A 62 3.30 6.03 2.63
N ASP A 63 2.14 5.56 3.11
CA ASP A 63 1.63 4.22 2.85
C ASP A 63 1.47 3.97 1.34
N VAL A 64 0.90 4.91 0.58
CA VAL A 64 0.76 4.79 -0.88
C VAL A 64 2.13 4.68 -1.55
N SER A 65 3.08 5.56 -1.19
CA SER A 65 4.42 5.53 -1.78
C SER A 65 5.16 4.23 -1.49
N ASP A 66 5.06 3.71 -0.27
CA ASP A 66 5.65 2.43 0.12
C ASP A 66 5.03 1.26 -0.63
N ILE A 67 3.71 1.29 -0.84
CA ILE A 67 3.00 0.27 -1.61
C ILE A 67 3.40 0.31 -3.08
N GLU A 68 3.54 1.48 -3.70
CA GLU A 68 4.01 1.64 -5.08
C GLU A 68 5.41 1.02 -5.26
N VAL A 69 6.35 1.33 -4.35
CA VAL A 69 7.69 0.73 -4.35
C VAL A 69 7.63 -0.80 -4.20
N LEU A 70 6.71 -1.30 -3.36
CA LEU A 70 6.51 -2.72 -3.17
C LEU A 70 5.97 -3.39 -4.44
N ILE A 71 5.03 -2.78 -5.16
CA ILE A 71 4.54 -3.26 -6.45
C ILE A 71 5.71 -3.37 -7.44
N GLU A 72 6.50 -2.30 -7.59
CA GLU A 72 7.66 -2.32 -8.49
C GLU A 72 8.67 -3.42 -8.13
N THR A 73 8.89 -3.65 -6.83
CA THR A 73 9.77 -4.70 -6.33
C THR A 73 9.26 -6.09 -6.71
N VAL A 74 7.96 -6.35 -6.54
CA VAL A 74 7.32 -7.62 -6.89
C VAL A 74 7.35 -7.82 -8.41
N GLU A 75 7.03 -6.79 -9.19
CA GLU A 75 7.09 -6.83 -10.65
C GLU A 75 8.50 -7.16 -11.15
N HIS A 76 9.53 -6.54 -10.56
CA HIS A 76 10.92 -6.79 -10.89
C HIS A 76 11.32 -8.23 -10.55
N TRP A 77 11.01 -8.69 -9.34
CA TRP A 77 11.39 -10.02 -8.86
C TRP A 77 10.81 -11.16 -9.73
N PHE A 78 9.59 -10.98 -10.23
CA PHE A 78 8.89 -11.98 -11.05
C PHE A 78 8.97 -11.71 -12.56
N SER A 79 9.78 -10.74 -12.99
CA SER A 79 9.94 -10.32 -14.39
C SER A 79 8.59 -10.08 -15.07
N LEU A 80 7.72 -9.31 -14.41
CA LEU A 80 6.38 -8.97 -14.90
C LEU A 80 6.40 -7.73 -15.81
N LYS A 81 7.34 -6.79 -15.59
CA LYS A 81 7.60 -5.69 -16.52
C LYS A 81 8.43 -6.17 -17.71
N GLY A 82 7.73 -6.53 -18.79
CA GLY A 82 8.34 -6.93 -20.06
C GLY A 82 7.54 -7.97 -20.84
N LYS A 83 6.44 -7.54 -21.47
CA LYS A 83 5.87 -8.11 -22.70
C LYS A 83 5.15 -7.01 -23.48
#